data_AF-A0AAV8VF01-F1
#
_entry.id   AF-A0AAV8VF01-F1
#
_cell.length_a   1.000
_cell.length_b   1.000
_cell.length_c   1.000
_cell.angle_alpha   90.00
_cell.angle_beta   90.00
_cell.angle_gamma   90.00
#
_symmetry.space_group_name_H-M   'P 1'
#
loop_
_entity.id
_entity.type
_entity.pdbx_description
1 polymer ?
#
loop_
_entity_poly.entity_id
_entity_poly.type
_entity_poly.pdbx_seq_one_letter_code
_entity_poly.pdbx_strand_id
1 'polypeptide(L)'
;MYSLFVEDCKEKSVPKQDIPKSWLYSDIFNTEFNPSFNQPSNDTCDFCDECIVKLKDASYLNERQLIHEEYENHLLESQRRYCEKGKDKESQGKVNGHHIQHFF
;
A
#
# COMPACT_ATOMS: atom_id res chain seq x y z
N MET A 1 16.73 -6.19 -5.06
CA MET A 1 17.35 -6.63 -3.78
C MET A 1 18.70 -7.31 -4.02
N TYR A 2 18.77 -8.38 -4.82
CA TYR A 2 20.05 -9.07 -5.10
C TYR A 2 21.15 -8.17 -5.71
N SER A 3 20.79 -7.25 -6.63
CA SER A 3 21.75 -6.31 -7.21
C SER A 3 22.44 -5.43 -6.16
N LEU A 4 21.66 -4.89 -5.21
CA LEU A 4 22.16 -4.08 -4.09
C LEU A 4 23.04 -4.90 -3.15
N PHE A 5 22.67 -6.15 -2.89
CA PHE A 5 23.50 -7.09 -2.13
C PHE A 5 24.87 -7.30 -2.80
N VAL A 6 24.89 -7.51 -4.12
CA VAL A 6 26.15 -7.67 -4.88
C VAL A 6 27.00 -6.40 -4.85
N GLU A 7 26.37 -5.22 -4.90
CA GLU A 7 27.06 -3.93 -4.77
C GLU A 7 27.67 -3.76 -3.38
N ASP A 8 26.93 -4.02 -2.30
CA ASP A 8 27.42 -4.00 -0.92
C ASP A 8 28.58 -5.00 -0.71
N CYS A 9 28.50 -6.21 -1.29
CA CYS A 9 29.60 -7.16 -1.28
C CYS A 9 30.86 -6.62 -1.97
N LYS A 10 30.71 -5.86 -3.06
CA LYS A 10 31.86 -5.24 -3.74
C LYS A 10 32.47 -4.13 -2.89
N GLU A 11 31.65 -3.29 -2.28
CA GLU A 11 32.11 -2.22 -1.37
C GLU A 11 32.90 -2.79 -0.19
N LYS A 12 32.44 -3.93 0.35
CA LYS A 12 33.10 -4.65 1.45
C LYS A 12 34.27 -5.54 0.99
N SER A 13 34.63 -5.53 -0.29
CA SER A 13 35.71 -6.36 -0.86
C SER A 13 35.53 -7.86 -0.61
N VAL A 14 34.27 -8.34 -0.60
CA VAL A 14 33.96 -9.77 -0.48
C VAL A 14 34.45 -10.50 -1.74
N PRO A 15 35.20 -11.61 -1.60
CA PRO A 15 35.67 -12.38 -2.75
C PRO A 15 34.49 -12.94 -3.57
N LYS A 16 34.62 -12.93 -4.91
CA LYS A 16 33.53 -13.34 -5.82
C LYS A 16 33.05 -14.77 -5.59
N GLN A 17 33.94 -15.67 -5.16
CA GLN A 17 33.61 -17.06 -4.86
C GLN A 17 32.69 -17.21 -3.65
N ASP A 18 32.69 -16.21 -2.75
CA ASP A 18 31.89 -16.20 -1.53
C ASP A 18 30.54 -15.48 -1.73
N ILE A 19 30.31 -14.88 -2.91
CA ILE A 19 29.05 -14.25 -3.25
C ILE A 19 28.08 -15.33 -3.79
N PRO A 20 26.98 -15.63 -3.08
CA PRO A 20 26.03 -16.65 -3.51
C PRO A 20 25.35 -16.24 -4.82
N LYS A 21 25.01 -17.24 -5.64
CA LYS A 21 24.24 -17.03 -6.87
C LYS A 21 22.84 -16.47 -6.54
N SER A 22 22.27 -15.73 -7.48
CA SER A 22 20.95 -15.08 -7.30
C SER A 22 19.84 -16.03 -6.84
N TRP A 23 19.82 -17.28 -7.30
CA TRP A 23 18.78 -18.23 -6.90
C TRP A 23 18.91 -18.62 -5.43
N LEU A 24 20.14 -18.85 -4.94
CA LEU A 24 20.40 -19.22 -3.55
C LEU A 24 20.16 -18.04 -2.62
N TYR A 25 20.56 -16.84 -3.04
CA TYR A 25 20.21 -15.60 -2.34
C TYR A 25 18.70 -15.46 -2.19
N SER A 26 17.95 -15.65 -3.28
CA SER A 26 16.49 -15.52 -3.26
C SER A 26 15.82 -16.59 -2.40
N ASP A 27 16.33 -17.82 -2.41
CA ASP A 27 15.83 -18.89 -1.55
C ASP A 27 16.00 -18.49 -0.08
N ILE A 28 17.22 -18.25 0.36
CA ILE A 28 17.56 -17.82 1.73
C ILE A 28 16.75 -16.58 2.15
N PHE A 29 16.69 -15.56 1.30
CA PHE A 29 16.01 -14.30 1.61
C PHE A 29 14.50 -14.47 1.81
N ASN A 30 13.87 -15.43 1.12
CA ASN A 30 12.42 -15.64 1.21
C ASN A 30 12.02 -16.74 2.19
N THR A 31 12.90 -17.72 2.45
CA THR A 31 12.58 -18.90 3.28
C THR A 31 13.22 -18.87 4.66
N GLU A 32 14.43 -18.32 4.79
CA GLU A 32 15.19 -18.32 6.04
C GLU A 32 15.12 -16.96 6.73
N PHE A 33 15.10 -15.90 5.95
CA PHE A 33 14.75 -14.58 6.45
C PHE A 33 13.23 -14.44 6.37
N ASN A 34 12.57 -14.44 7.53
CA ASN A 34 11.25 -13.86 7.68
C ASN A 34 11.45 -12.45 8.23
N PRO A 35 11.80 -11.44 7.41
CA PRO A 35 11.50 -10.08 7.79
C PRO A 35 10.00 -10.09 8.00
N SER A 36 9.56 -10.02 9.25
CA SER A 36 8.16 -9.99 9.63
C SER A 36 7.57 -8.67 9.11
N PHE A 37 7.51 -8.54 7.79
CA PHE A 37 6.78 -7.52 7.09
C PHE A 37 5.35 -7.83 7.48
N ASN A 38 4.88 -7.12 8.50
CA ASN A 38 3.47 -7.03 8.78
C ASN A 38 2.79 -6.78 7.44
N GLN A 39 1.66 -7.47 7.22
CA GLN A 39 0.86 -7.18 6.05
C GLN A 39 0.70 -5.66 5.97
N PRO A 40 1.00 -5.04 4.82
CA PRO A 40 0.88 -3.60 4.69
C PRO A 40 -0.51 -3.22 5.18
N SER A 41 -0.56 -2.48 6.28
CA SER A 41 -1.81 -1.93 6.77
C SER A 41 -2.29 -0.94 5.72
N ASN A 42 -3.61 -0.82 5.56
CA ASN A 42 -4.14 0.27 4.74
C ASN A 42 -3.56 1.59 5.25
N ASP A 43 -3.07 2.42 4.33
CA ASP A 43 -2.67 3.78 4.66
C ASP A 43 -3.86 4.49 5.30
N THR A 44 -3.70 4.89 6.55
CA THR A 44 -4.65 5.75 7.26
C THR A 44 -4.33 7.20 6.93
N CYS A 45 -5.37 8.04 6.86
CA CYS A 45 -5.18 9.48 6.77
C CYS A 45 -5.10 10.08 8.18
N ASP A 46 -4.66 11.33 8.29
CA ASP A 46 -4.56 12.05 9.57
C ASP A 46 -5.86 12.02 10.40
N PHE A 47 -7.02 12.07 9.73
CA PHE A 47 -8.31 11.99 10.40
C PHE A 47 -8.58 10.60 11.01
N CYS A 48 -8.25 9.53 10.29
CA CYS A 48 -8.36 8.17 10.81
C CYS A 48 -7.46 7.99 12.05
N ASP A 49 -6.23 8.48 11.97
CA ASP A 49 -5.27 8.42 13.08
C ASP A 49 -5.77 9.22 14.29
N GLU A 50 -6.31 10.41 14.06
CA GLU A 50 -6.91 11.26 15.09
C GLU A 50 -8.09 10.56 15.79
N CYS A 51 -9.02 9.96 15.03
CA CYS A 51 -10.13 9.19 15.59
C CYS A 51 -9.65 7.98 16.41
N ILE A 52 -8.64 7.25 15.92
CA ILE A 52 -8.09 6.09 16.64
C ILE A 52 -7.45 6.52 17.96
N VAL A 53 -6.71 7.64 17.98
CA VAL A 53 -6.12 8.19 19.21
C VAL A 53 -7.22 8.62 20.17
N LYS A 54 -8.22 9.38 19.70
CA LYS A 54 -9.34 9.82 20.54
C LYS A 54 -10.14 8.65 21.11
N LEU A 55 -10.37 7.57 20.35
CA LEU A 55 -11.05 6.37 20.84
C LEU A 55 -10.28 5.64 21.93
N LYS A 56 -8.93 5.66 21.87
CA LYS A 56 -8.08 5.08 22.91
C LYS A 56 -8.14 5.90 24.21
N ASP A 57 -8.17 7.22 24.08
CA ASP A 57 -8.14 8.15 25.22
C ASP A 57 -9.53 8.42 25.82
N ALA A 58 -10.60 8.17 25.08
CA ALA A 58 -11.97 8.44 25.51
C ALA A 58 -12.35 7.64 26.76
N SER A 59 -12.71 8.36 27.82
CA SER A 59 -13.04 7.78 29.14
C SER A 59 -14.53 7.48 29.27
N TYR A 60 -15.38 8.15 28.49
CA TYR A 60 -16.84 8.03 28.57
C TYR A 60 -17.43 7.31 27.36
N LEU A 61 -18.50 6.54 27.60
CA LEU A 61 -19.13 5.70 26.58
C LEU A 61 -19.80 6.53 25.46
N ASN A 62 -20.43 7.65 25.82
CA ASN A 62 -21.08 8.54 24.86
C ASN A 62 -20.07 9.21 23.92
N GLU A 63 -18.92 9.63 24.46
CA GLU A 63 -17.82 10.21 23.68
C GLU A 63 -17.26 9.19 22.70
N ARG A 64 -17.03 7.94 23.14
CA ARG A 64 -16.62 6.85 22.25
C ARG A 64 -17.62 6.60 21.13
N GLN A 65 -18.92 6.63 21.42
CA GLN A 65 -19.95 6.41 20.42
C GLN A 65 -19.93 7.51 19.34
N LEU A 66 -19.82 8.78 19.75
CA LEU A 66 -19.75 9.90 18.81
C LEU A 66 -18.52 9.81 17.91
N ILE A 67 -17.33 9.57 18.50
CA ILE A 67 -16.09 9.44 17.72
C ILE A 67 -16.16 8.24 16.77
N HIS A 68 -16.78 7.14 17.21
CA HIS A 68 -16.96 5.95 16.39
C HIS A 68 -17.92 6.23 15.21
N GLU A 69 -19.02 6.94 15.43
CA GLU A 69 -19.95 7.34 14.36
C GLU A 69 -19.27 8.25 13.34
N GLU A 70 -18.47 9.22 13.79
CA GLU A 70 -17.68 10.09 12.90
C GLU A 70 -16.67 9.29 12.07
N TYR A 71 -15.99 8.33 12.70
CA TYR A 71 -15.04 7.46 12.03
C TYR A 71 -15.70 6.57 10.96
N GLU A 72 -16.82 5.94 11.28
CA GLU A 72 -17.57 5.12 10.32
C GLU A 72 -18.09 5.93 9.13
N ASN A 73 -18.61 7.14 9.40
CA ASN A 73 -19.05 8.05 8.35
C ASN A 73 -17.90 8.43 7.40
N HIS A 74 -16.70 8.67 7.93
CA HIS A 74 -15.52 8.94 7.12
C HIS A 74 -15.15 7.75 6.21
N LEU A 75 -15.17 6.53 6.76
CA LEU A 75 -14.89 5.32 5.98
C LEU A 75 -15.90 5.10 4.85
N LEU A 76 -17.19 5.29 5.14
CA LEU A 76 -18.26 5.22 4.14
C LEU A 76 -18.05 6.24 3.03
N GLU A 77 -17.70 7.47 3.37
CA GLU A 77 -17.46 8.51 2.38
C GLU A 77 -16.23 8.20 1.51
N SER A 78 -15.14 7.74 2.13
CA SER A 78 -13.92 7.33 1.44
C SER A 78 -14.21 6.20 0.43
N GLN A 79 -14.96 5.18 0.86
CA GLN A 79 -15.39 4.09 -0.01
C GLN A 79 -16.26 4.60 -1.17
N ARG A 80 -17.21 5.52 -0.91
CA ARG A 80 -18.05 6.12 -1.94
C ARG A 80 -17.19 6.82 -3.01
N ARG A 81 -16.24 7.65 -2.58
CA ARG A 81 -15.32 8.38 -3.48
C ARG A 81 -14.47 7.41 -4.31
N TYR A 82 -13.99 6.32 -3.71
CA TYR A 82 -13.23 5.30 -4.43
C TYR A 82 -14.08 4.62 -5.52
N CYS A 83 -15.33 4.27 -5.20
CA CYS A 83 -16.28 3.71 -6.16
C CYS A 83 -16.60 4.69 -7.30
N GLU A 84 -16.83 5.97 -7.00
CA GLU A 84 -17.08 7.01 -8.01
C GLU A 84 -15.89 7.20 -8.95
N LYS A 85 -14.68 7.27 -8.39
CA LYS A 85 -13.45 7.31 -9.19
C LYS A 85 -13.30 6.09 -10.11
N GLY A 86 -13.72 4.90 -9.65
CA GLY A 86 -13.77 3.70 -10.47
C GLY A 86 -14.70 3.86 -11.68
N LYS A 87 -15.91 4.37 -11.44
CA LYS A 87 -16.91 4.65 -12.50
C LYS A 87 -16.40 5.69 -13.50
N ASP A 88 -15.68 6.72 -13.04
CA ASP A 88 -15.08 7.74 -13.91
C ASP A 88 -13.99 7.15 -14.82
N LYS A 89 -13.16 6.24 -14.30
CA LYS A 89 -12.16 5.54 -15.12
C LYS A 89 -12.83 4.66 -16.19
N GLU A 90 -13.89 3.95 -15.82
CA GLU A 90 -14.66 3.10 -16.75
C GLU A 90 -15.37 3.91 -17.83
N SER A 91 -15.91 5.08 -17.49
CA SER A 91 -16.58 5.96 -18.45
C SER A 91 -15.59 6.62 -19.41
N GLN A 92 -14.42 7.06 -18.93
CA GLN A 92 -13.36 7.61 -19.79
C GLN A 92 -12.74 6.57 -20.73
N GLY A 93 -12.63 5.30 -20.30
CA GLY A 93 -12.18 4.20 -21.17
C GLY A 93 -13.07 3.96 -22.40
N LYS A 94 -14.35 4.37 -22.35
CA LYS A 94 -15.29 4.24 -23.48
C LYS A 94 -15.26 5.40 -24.47
N VAL A 95 -14.78 6.58 -24.06
CA VAL A 95 -14.77 7.79 -24.91
C VAL A 95 -13.58 7.78 -25.89
N ASN A 96 -12.47 7.13 -25.54
CA ASN A 96 -11.27 7.10 -26.38
C ASN A 96 -11.32 6.08 -27.55
N GLY A 97 -12.45 5.40 -27.76
CA GLY A 97 -12.65 4.39 -28.81
C GLY A 97 -13.35 4.87 -30.08
N HIS A 98 -13.67 6.17 -30.21
CA HIS A 98 -14.37 6.72 -31.38
C HIS A 98 -13.63 7.92 -31.99
N HIS A 99 -12.44 7.67 -32.53
CA HIS A 99 -11.90 8.54 -33.57
C HIS A 99 -11.10 7.72 -34.58
N ILE A 100 -11.78 7.34 -35.66
CA ILE A 100 -11.37 7.50 -37.07
C ILE A 100 -12.65 7.22 -37.87
N GLN A 101 -13.41 8.28 -38.19
CA GLN A 101 -14.28 8.24 -39.36
C GLN A 101 -13.44 8.74 -40.52
N HIS A 102 -13.18 7.83 -41.47
CA HIS A 102 -12.74 8.16 -42.81
C HIS A 102 -13.64 9.25 -43.40
N PHE A 103 -13.04 10.34 -43.86
CA PHE A 103 -13.68 11.28 -44.79
C PHE A 103 -12.70 11.57 -45.93
N PHE A 104 -13.11 11.09 -47.10
CA PHE A 104 -12.67 11.33 -48.48
C PHE A 104 -11.19 11.13 -48.86
#